data_AF-A0A4Y2A9Z5-F1
#
_entry.id   AF-A0A4Y2A9Z5-F1
#
_cell.length_a   1.000
_cell.length_b   1.000
_cell.length_c   1.000
_cell.angle_alpha   90.00
_cell.angle_beta   90.00
_cell.angle_gamma   90.00
#
_symmetry.space_group_name_H-M   'P 1'
#
loop_
_entity.id
_entity.type
_entity.pdbx_description
1 polymer ?
#
loop_
_entity_poly.entity_id
_entity_poly.type
_entity_poly.pdbx_seq_one_letter_code
_entity_poly.pdbx_strand_id
1 'polypeptide(L)'
;MEFLTLNNLNIYNIKEHGPTFISHCLNTGYPDLTIVSSALIDKVKQWGILDRHSFSDHRYIYFKLDLEFQPSTEFYLKMGYGSGKFLRGLKPHIEPLARHLNLCSV
;
A
#
# COMPACT_ATOMS: atom_id res chain seq x y z
N MET A 1 -1.31 18.85 -16.50
CA MET A 1 -1.92 19.37 -15.24
C MET A 1 -3.44 19.24 -15.25
N GLU A 2 -4.11 19.47 -16.38
CA GLU A 2 -5.58 19.37 -16.48
C GLU A 2 -6.16 18.04 -15.95
N PHE A 3 -5.56 16.90 -16.31
CA PHE A 3 -5.97 15.58 -15.79
C PHE A 3 -5.98 15.50 -14.25
N LEU A 4 -4.96 16.05 -13.59
CA LEU A 4 -4.85 15.99 -12.13
C LEU A 4 -5.94 16.85 -11.48
N THR A 5 -6.13 18.06 -11.99
CA THR A 5 -7.15 19.00 -11.49
C THR A 5 -8.56 18.45 -11.68
N LEU A 6 -8.87 17.90 -12.87
CA LEU A 6 -10.19 17.34 -13.18
C LEU A 6 -10.56 16.13 -12.31
N ASN A 7 -9.57 15.41 -11.79
CA ASN A 7 -9.77 14.20 -11.00
C ASN A 7 -9.46 14.39 -9.50
N ASN A 8 -9.26 15.63 -9.05
CA ASN A 8 -8.92 15.96 -7.66
C ASN A 8 -7.72 15.13 -7.15
N LEU A 9 -6.66 15.08 -7.96
CA LEU A 9 -5.42 14.36 -7.71
C LEU A 9 -4.27 15.34 -7.43
N ASN A 10 -3.38 14.96 -6.52
CA ASN A 10 -2.19 15.73 -6.15
C ASN A 10 -0.93 14.91 -6.38
N ILE A 11 0.15 15.57 -6.80
CA ILE A 11 1.47 14.96 -6.90
C ILE A 11 2.09 14.95 -5.50
N TYR A 12 2.55 13.77 -5.06
CA TYR A 12 3.13 13.59 -3.73
C TYR A 12 4.67 13.51 -3.73
N ASN A 13 5.33 13.47 -4.89
CA ASN A 13 6.79 13.39 -4.97
C ASN A 13 7.48 14.54 -4.22
N ILE A 14 8.44 14.20 -3.35
CA ILE A 14 9.27 15.15 -2.59
C ILE A 14 10.67 15.14 -3.23
N LYS A 15 11.03 16.23 -3.92
CA LYS A 15 12.26 16.29 -4.74
C LYS A 15 13.54 16.13 -3.93
N GLU A 16 13.49 16.48 -2.65
CA GLU A 16 14.59 16.45 -1.69
C GLU A 16 15.12 15.03 -1.44
N HIS A 17 14.33 13.99 -1.71
CA HIS A 17 14.78 12.59 -1.62
C HIS A 17 15.58 12.10 -2.86
N GLY A 18 15.75 12.98 -3.86
CA GLY A 18 16.58 12.73 -5.04
C GLY A 18 15.88 11.97 -6.18
N PRO A 19 16.62 11.62 -7.24
CA PRO A 19 16.08 11.12 -8.51
C PRO A 19 15.48 9.72 -8.40
N THR A 20 14.36 9.43 -9.03
CA THR A 20 13.78 8.06 -9.00
C THR A 20 14.48 7.11 -9.97
N PHE A 21 15.26 7.66 -10.90
CA PHE A 21 15.98 6.92 -11.94
C PHE A 21 17.46 7.32 -11.95
N ILE A 22 18.35 6.34 -11.91
CA ILE A 22 19.80 6.48 -11.98
C ILE A 22 20.30 5.46 -13.00
N SER A 23 20.64 5.91 -14.21
CA SER A 23 21.32 5.06 -15.18
C SER A 23 22.81 5.36 -15.21
N HIS A 24 23.63 4.30 -15.34
CA HIS A 24 25.08 4.43 -15.48
C HIS A 24 25.51 5.15 -16.78
N CYS A 25 24.68 5.13 -17.82
CA CYS A 25 25.04 5.66 -19.14
C CYS A 25 24.26 6.91 -19.58
N LEU A 26 23.04 7.12 -19.07
CA LEU A 26 22.03 8.00 -19.71
C LEU A 26 21.55 9.19 -18.86
N ASN A 27 22.20 9.46 -17.73
CA ASN A 27 21.86 10.46 -16.70
C ASN A 27 20.78 10.04 -15.67
N THR A 28 20.75 10.82 -14.60
CA THR A 28 19.84 10.74 -13.46
C THR A 28 18.55 11.54 -13.72
N GLY A 29 17.39 11.03 -13.33
CA GLY A 29 16.10 11.65 -13.62
C GLY A 29 14.98 11.35 -12.63
N TYR A 30 13.82 11.98 -12.86
CA TYR A 30 12.60 11.86 -12.04
C TYR A 30 11.38 11.41 -12.88
N PRO A 31 11.47 10.32 -13.65
CA PRO A 31 10.36 9.89 -14.50
C PRO A 31 9.18 9.31 -13.70
N ASP A 32 9.40 8.85 -12.47
CA ASP A 32 8.38 8.17 -11.67
C ASP A 32 7.54 9.16 -10.85
N LEU A 33 6.22 8.98 -10.86
CA LEU A 33 5.26 9.89 -10.25
C LEU A 33 4.35 9.14 -9.26
N THR A 34 4.28 9.62 -8.03
CA THR A 34 3.29 9.22 -7.03
C THR A 34 2.18 10.25 -7.00
N ILE A 35 0.96 9.80 -7.32
CA ILE A 35 -0.24 10.63 -7.34
C ILE A 35 -1.21 10.12 -6.28
N VAL A 36 -1.86 11.03 -5.55
CA VAL A 36 -2.83 10.71 -4.50
C VAL A 36 -4.08 11.58 -4.64
N SER A 37 -5.25 11.01 -4.36
CA SER A 37 -6.48 11.80 -4.26
C SER A 37 -6.38 12.82 -3.13
N SER A 38 -6.95 14.01 -3.32
CA SER A 38 -7.06 15.03 -2.27
C SER A 38 -7.67 14.48 -0.97
N ALA A 39 -8.56 13.48 -1.05
CA ALA A 39 -9.17 12.88 0.13
C ALA A 39 -8.19 12.05 0.99
N LEU A 40 -7.08 11.60 0.41
CA LEU A 40 -6.11 10.70 1.05
C LEU A 40 -4.74 11.34 1.26
N ILE A 41 -4.56 12.61 0.84
CA ILE A 41 -3.25 13.28 0.87
C ILE A 41 -2.66 13.32 2.28
N ASP A 42 -3.49 13.59 3.29
CA ASP A 42 -3.07 13.66 4.68
C ASP A 42 -2.78 12.29 5.29
N LYS A 43 -3.16 11.20 4.62
CA LYS A 43 -2.93 9.82 5.06
C LYS A 43 -1.62 9.25 4.52
N VAL A 44 -1.06 9.84 3.47
CA VAL A 44 0.28 9.47 2.99
C VAL A 44 1.31 10.07 3.95
N LYS A 45 2.25 9.25 4.44
CA LYS A 45 3.33 9.64 5.35
C LYS A 45 4.64 9.04 4.87
N GLN A 46 5.76 9.65 5.26
CA GLN A 46 7.10 9.10 5.05
C GLN A 46 7.36 8.68 3.59
N TRP A 47 7.01 9.54 2.63
CA TRP A 47 7.37 9.28 1.24
C TRP A 47 8.85 9.51 1.06
N GLY A 48 9.50 8.65 0.28
CA GLY A 48 10.90 8.82 -0.06
C GLY A 48 11.41 7.74 -1.00
N ILE A 49 12.71 7.81 -1.26
CA ILE A 49 13.42 6.80 -2.03
C ILE A 49 14.15 5.88 -1.06
N LEU A 50 13.97 4.57 -1.23
CA LEU A 50 14.60 3.57 -0.38
C LEU A 50 16.06 3.39 -0.81
N ASP A 51 16.98 3.48 0.14
CA ASP A 51 18.41 3.22 -0.07
C ASP A 51 18.69 1.71 -0.07
N ARG A 52 18.07 1.01 -1.03
CA ARG A 52 18.23 -0.42 -1.26
C ARG A 52 18.49 -0.64 -2.74
N HIS A 53 19.50 -1.45 -3.05
CA HIS A 53 19.79 -1.80 -4.43
C HIS A 53 18.62 -2.60 -5.04
N SER A 54 18.08 -2.09 -6.15
CA SER A 54 16.95 -2.67 -6.90
C SER A 54 17.38 -3.55 -8.07
N PHE A 55 18.68 -3.61 -8.39
CA PHE A 55 19.22 -4.21 -9.62
C PHE A 55 18.57 -3.65 -10.92
N SER A 56 17.94 -2.48 -10.83
CA SER A 56 17.33 -1.74 -11.92
C SER A 56 17.86 -0.31 -11.90
N ASP A 57 17.85 0.37 -13.04
CA ASP A 57 18.11 1.81 -13.11
C ASP A 57 17.02 2.62 -12.35
N HIS A 58 15.87 2.02 -12.02
CA HIS A 58 14.85 2.63 -11.14
C HIS A 58 15.12 2.35 -9.66
N ARG A 59 14.96 3.38 -8.83
CA ARG A 59 15.02 3.27 -7.37
C ARG A 59 13.64 3.00 -6.79
N TYR A 60 13.60 2.25 -5.68
CA TYR A 60 12.35 1.98 -4.97
C TYR A 60 11.79 3.24 -4.33
N ILE A 61 10.53 3.55 -4.62
CA ILE A 61 9.75 4.55 -3.90
C ILE A 61 9.04 3.85 -2.74
N TYR A 62 9.10 4.42 -1.55
CA TYR A 62 8.34 3.96 -0.40
C TYR A 62 7.49 5.09 0.17
N PHE A 63 6.37 4.72 0.76
CA PHE A 63 5.52 5.59 1.57
C PHE A 63 4.70 4.72 2.51
N LYS A 64 4.17 5.34 3.57
CA LYS A 64 3.23 4.72 4.49
C LYS A 64 1.86 5.33 4.28
N LEU A 65 0.83 4.49 4.37
CA LEU A 65 -0.55 4.91 4.42
C LEU A 65 -1.05 4.75 5.86
N ASP A 66 -1.35 5.86 6.51
CA ASP A 66 -1.97 5.89 7.82
C ASP A 66 -3.49 5.79 7.68
N LEU A 67 -3.94 4.57 7.40
CA LEU A 67 -5.35 4.26 7.32
C LEU A 67 -5.79 3.85 8.72
N GLU A 68 -6.56 4.70 9.39
CA GLU A 68 -7.38 4.25 10.51
C GLU A 68 -8.35 3.21 9.94
N PHE A 69 -8.06 1.94 10.17
CA PHE A 69 -8.99 0.86 9.89
C PHE A 69 -10.15 1.04 10.85
N GLN A 70 -11.16 1.84 10.46
CA GLN A 70 -12.49 1.60 10.96
C GLN A 70 -12.91 0.26 10.34
N PRO A 71 -13.09 -0.82 11.12
CA PRO A 71 -13.83 -1.96 10.61
C PRO A 71 -15.20 -1.41 10.27
N SER A 72 -15.44 -1.06 9.00
CA SER A 72 -16.79 -0.87 8.54
C SER A 72 -17.49 -2.19 8.86
N THR A 73 -18.52 -2.11 9.68
CA THR A 73 -19.34 -3.24 10.14
C THR A 73 -20.12 -3.88 8.98
N GLU A 74 -19.63 -3.75 7.74
CA GLU A 74 -20.36 -3.93 6.50
C GLU A 74 -19.66 -4.85 5.48
N PHE A 75 -18.66 -5.63 5.90
CA PHE A 75 -18.29 -6.82 5.15
C PHE A 75 -19.35 -7.91 5.37
N TYR A 76 -20.49 -7.81 4.68
CA TYR A 76 -21.43 -8.91 4.56
C TYR A 76 -20.81 -9.98 3.66
N LEU A 77 -20.16 -10.98 4.25
CA LEU A 77 -19.75 -12.19 3.53
C LEU A 77 -21.01 -12.99 3.14
N LYS A 78 -21.58 -12.68 1.97
CA LYS A 78 -22.70 -13.43 1.39
C LYS A 78 -22.17 -14.75 0.82
N MET A 79 -22.09 -15.77 1.66
CA MET A 79 -21.70 -17.12 1.24
C MET A 79 -22.91 -17.94 0.82
N GLY A 80 -22.81 -18.67 -0.30
CA GLY A 80 -23.93 -19.42 -0.92
C GLY A 80 -24.60 -20.47 -0.03
N TYR A 81 -23.97 -20.86 1.08
CA TYR A 81 -24.50 -21.85 2.04
C TYR A 81 -25.02 -21.25 3.37
N GLY A 82 -25.09 -19.92 3.46
CA GLY A 82 -25.45 -19.18 4.68
C GLY A 82 -24.28 -19.09 5.66
N SER A 83 -24.08 -17.90 6.24
CA SER A 83 -22.97 -17.59 7.16
C SER A 83 -22.85 -18.58 8.33
N GLY A 84 -23.98 -19.06 8.86
CA GLY A 84 -24.01 -19.97 10.00
C GLY A 84 -23.46 -21.38 9.73
N LYS A 85 -23.50 -21.89 8.48
CA LYS A 85 -22.90 -23.21 8.15
C LYS A 85 -21.39 -23.10 7.99
N PHE A 86 -20.94 -22.05 7.31
CA PHE A 86 -19.52 -21.78 7.15
C PHE A 86 -18.84 -21.52 8.49
N LEU A 87 -19.39 -20.65 9.34
CA LEU A 87 -18.80 -20.35 10.66
C LEU A 87 -18.71 -21.60 11.54
N ARG A 88 -19.69 -22.52 11.47
CA ARG A 88 -19.62 -23.82 12.15
C ARG A 88 -18.52 -24.72 11.60
N GLY A 89 -18.30 -24.73 10.29
CA GLY A 89 -17.21 -25.47 9.66
C GLY A 89 -15.83 -24.86 9.94
N LEU A 90 -15.74 -23.53 10.04
CA LEU A 90 -14.48 -22.84 10.30
C LEU A 90 -14.05 -22.92 11.77
N LYS A 91 -15.01 -22.86 12.71
CA LYS A 91 -14.77 -22.79 14.16
C LYS A 91 -13.73 -23.78 14.71
N PRO A 92 -13.71 -25.07 14.32
CA PRO A 92 -12.72 -26.03 14.80
C PRO A 92 -11.29 -25.73 14.34
N HIS A 93 -11.14 -24.98 13.24
CA HIS A 93 -9.84 -24.70 12.61
C HIS A 93 -9.26 -23.33 13.00
N ILE A 94 -10.05 -22.47 13.65
CA ILE A 94 -9.60 -21.12 14.06
C ILE A 94 -8.49 -21.20 15.12
N GLU A 95 -8.66 -22.03 16.15
CA GLU A 95 -7.65 -22.17 17.21
C GLU A 95 -6.31 -22.73 16.70
N PRO A 96 -6.27 -23.82 15.91
CA PRO A 96 -5.03 -24.30 15.29
C PRO A 96 -4.34 -23.24 14.44
N LEU A 97 -5.10 -22.47 13.65
CA LEU A 97 -4.58 -21.42 12.79
C LEU A 97 -3.97 -20.27 13.62
N ALA A 98 -4.67 -19.83 14.67
CA ALA A 98 -4.18 -18.77 15.56
C ALA A 98 -2.87 -19.17 16.25
N ARG A 99 -2.75 -20.43 16.69
CA ARG A 99 -1.50 -20.95 17.27
C ARG A 99 -0.37 -20.97 16.24
N HIS A 100 -0.64 -21.35 15.00
CA HIS A 100 0.35 -21.37 13.93
C HIS A 100 0.86 -19.96 13.59
N LEU A 101 -0.04 -18.98 13.51
CA LEU A 101 0.30 -17.60 13.22
C LEU A 101 1.14 -16.97 14.35
N ASN A 102 0.81 -17.27 15.61
CA ASN A 102 1.57 -16.80 16.76
C ASN A 102 2.97 -17.45 16.86
N LEU A 103 3.15 -18.67 16.34
CA LEU A 103 4.47 -19.32 16.24
C LEU A 103 5.35 -18.71 15.15
N CYS A 104 4.76 -18.11 14.12
CA CYS A 104 5.49 -17.40 13.05
C CYS A 104 5.83 -15.94 13.40
N SER A 105 5.58 -15.49 14.62
CA SER A 105 5.82 -14.11 15.09
C SER A 105 7.16 -13.93 15.81
N VAL A 106 8.15 -14.80 15.56
CA VAL A 106 9.52 -14.71 16.14
C VAL A 106 10.49 -14.14 15.12
#